data_AF-A0A1U9VEP0-F1
#
_entry.id   AF-A0A1U9VEP0-F1
#
_cell.length_a   1.000
_cell.length_b   1.000
_cell.length_c   1.000
_cell.angle_alpha   90.00
_cell.angle_beta   90.00
_cell.angle_gamma   90.00
#
_symmetry.space_group_name_H-M   'P 1'
#
loop_
_entity.id
_entity.type
_entity.pdbx_description
1 polymer ?
#
loop_
_entity_poly.entity_id
_entity_poly.type
_entity_poly.pdbx_seq_one_letter_code
_entity_poly.pdbx_strand_id
1 'polypeptide(L)' 'MKTLLLVLCLMLTACCTTNGAKTDPQVIYQTKLVDTACEWTKPIYVDKADVMSEETARAILAHNRAGAKVCGWKPLK' A
#
# COMPACT_ATOMS: atom_id res chain seq x y z
N MET A 1 -53.19 24.56 34.73
CA MET A 1 -52.34 23.89 35.75
C MET A 1 -52.08 22.42 35.41
N LYS A 2 -53.12 21.59 35.16
CA LYS A 2 -52.98 20.18 34.72
C LYS A 2 -52.17 19.98 33.43
N THR A 3 -52.37 20.86 32.44
CA THR A 3 -51.61 20.86 31.17
C THR A 3 -50.14 21.24 31.37
N LEU A 4 -49.85 22.17 32.29
CA LEU A 4 -48.47 22.55 32.64
C LEU A 4 -47.73 21.39 33.35
N LEU A 5 -48.43 20.65 34.21
CA LEU A 5 -47.91 19.47 34.91
C LEU A 5 -47.57 18.33 33.93
N LEU A 6 -48.40 18.16 32.89
CA LEU A 6 -48.23 17.14 31.86
C LEU A 6 -47.02 17.42 30.96
N VAL A 7 -46.78 18.69 30.63
CA VAL A 7 -45.61 19.13 29.84
C VAL A 7 -44.32 18.99 30.66
N LEU A 8 -44.37 19.27 31.97
CA LEU A 8 -43.21 19.12 32.85
C LEU A 8 -42.79 17.66 33.03
N CYS A 9 -43.75 16.73 33.16
CA CYS A 9 -43.48 15.29 33.21
C CYS A 9 -42.88 14.73 31.91
N LEU A 10 -43.23 15.29 30.76
CA LEU A 10 -42.73 14.84 29.46
C LEU A 10 -41.26 15.22 29.23
N MET A 11 -40.77 16.27 29.89
CA MET A 11 -39.38 16.75 29.75
C MET A 11 -38.40 16.01 30.67
N LEU A 12 -38.89 15.37 31.74
CA LEU A 12 -38.06 14.68 32.75
C LEU A 12 -37.63 13.26 32.35
N THR A 13 -38.21 12.69 31.28
CA THR A 13 -37.93 11.31 30.83
C THR A 13 -36.85 11.21 29.74
N ALA A 14 -36.31 12.34 29.26
CA ALA A 14 -35.31 12.35 28.18
C ALA A 14 -33.85 12.12 28.65
N CYS A 15 -33.61 11.87 29.94
CA CYS A 15 -32.25 11.88 30.52
C CYS A 15 -31.54 10.51 30.58
N CYS A 16 -32.15 9.44 30.04
CA CYS A 16 -31.64 8.08 30.23
C CYS A 16 -31.31 7.35 28.92
N THR A 17 -30.31 7.79 28.15
CA THR A 17 -29.63 6.95 27.15
C THR A 17 -28.17 7.37 26.95
N THR A 18 -27.34 7.19 27.97
CA THR A 18 -25.87 7.15 27.81
C THR A 18 -25.34 5.75 28.09
N ASN A 19 -25.74 4.78 27.26
CA ASN A 19 -24.88 3.62 27.05
C ASN A 19 -23.91 4.01 25.94
N GLY A 20 -22.83 4.70 26.32
CA GLY A 20 -21.67 4.85 25.46
C GLY A 20 -21.20 3.46 25.07
N ALA A 21 -21.56 3.04 23.86
CA ALA A 21 -21.09 1.78 23.31
C ALA A 21 -19.57 1.82 23.37
N LYS A 22 -18.98 0.97 24.22
CA LYS A 22 -17.55 0.67 24.13
C LYS A 22 -17.37 -0.01 22.79
N THR A 23 -17.08 0.78 21.76
CA THR A 23 -16.57 0.26 20.50
C THR A 23 -15.17 -0.21 20.81
N ASP A 24 -15.03 -1.51 21.10
CA ASP A 24 -13.71 -2.12 21.10
C ASP A 24 -13.01 -1.77 19.77
N PRO A 25 -11.72 -1.39 19.80
CA PRO A 25 -10.99 -1.06 18.59
C PRO A 25 -11.08 -2.22 17.61
N GLN A 26 -11.72 -1.99 16.47
CA GLN A 26 -11.76 -2.95 15.37
C GLN A 26 -10.33 -3.06 14.80
N VAL A 27 -9.69 -4.22 14.95
CA VAL A 27 -8.38 -4.49 14.33
C VAL A 27 -8.62 -4.76 12.84
N ILE A 28 -8.38 -3.75 12.01
CA ILE A 28 -8.42 -3.88 10.56
C ILE A 28 -7.05 -4.38 10.08
N TYR A 29 -7.01 -5.57 9.50
CA TYR A 29 -5.81 -6.09 8.84
C TYR A 29 -5.72 -5.50 7.43
N GLN A 30 -4.60 -4.83 7.10
CA GLN A 30 -4.30 -4.35 5.76
C GLN A 30 -3.08 -5.08 5.20
N THR A 31 -3.24 -5.76 4.08
CA THR A 31 -2.12 -6.40 3.38
C THR A 31 -1.36 -5.34 2.59
N LYS A 32 -0.08 -5.16 2.90
CA LYS A 32 0.84 -4.34 2.10
C LYS A 32 1.56 -5.22 1.09
N LEU A 33 1.31 -4.99 -0.19
CA LEU A 33 2.12 -5.58 -1.27
C LEU A 33 3.34 -4.69 -1.50
N VAL A 34 4.53 -5.26 -1.35
CA VAL A 34 5.80 -4.60 -1.64
C VAL A 34 6.42 -5.29 -2.85
N ASP A 35 6.49 -4.57 -3.97
CA ASP A 35 7.19 -5.05 -5.15
C ASP A 35 8.70 -4.88 -4.95
N THR A 36 9.40 -6.00 -4.87
CA THR A 36 10.87 -6.06 -4.72
C THR A 36 11.57 -6.43 -6.03
N ALA A 37 10.87 -6.42 -7.16
CA ALA A 37 11.41 -6.80 -8.47
C ALA A 37 12.73 -6.12 -8.81
N CYS A 38 12.83 -4.81 -8.60
CA CYS A 38 14.05 -4.05 -8.90
C CYS A 38 15.25 -4.38 -7.98
N GLU A 39 15.02 -5.05 -6.84
CA GLU A 39 16.11 -5.49 -5.96
C GLU A 39 16.67 -6.85 -6.37
N TRP A 40 15.81 -7.80 -6.78
CA TRP A 40 16.25 -9.15 -7.13
C TRP A 40 16.55 -9.31 -8.64
N THR A 41 15.93 -8.52 -9.49
CA THR A 41 16.39 -8.32 -10.87
C THR A 41 17.38 -7.15 -10.86
N LYS A 42 18.64 -7.41 -11.20
CA LYS A 42 19.70 -6.39 -11.26
C LYS A 42 20.28 -6.33 -12.66
N PRO A 43 20.94 -5.23 -13.06
CA PRO A 43 21.60 -5.15 -14.36
C PRO A 43 22.60 -6.29 -14.56
N ILE A 44 22.63 -6.83 -15.77
CA ILE A 44 23.64 -7.79 -16.20
C ILE A 44 24.77 -7.01 -16.88
N TYR A 45 25.92 -6.93 -16.22
CA TYR A 45 27.10 -6.31 -16.80
C TYR A 45 27.92 -7.35 -17.56
N VAL A 46 28.39 -6.95 -18.75
CA VAL A 46 29.12 -7.79 -19.69
C VAL A 46 30.53 -7.25 -19.83
N ASP A 47 31.53 -8.10 -19.70
CA ASP A 47 32.92 -7.77 -19.96
C ASP A 47 33.26 -7.95 -21.45
N LYS A 48 34.31 -7.28 -21.93
CA LYS A 48 34.78 -7.43 -23.32
C LYS A 48 35.33 -8.83 -23.62
N ALA A 49 35.74 -9.57 -22.59
CA ALA A 49 36.21 -10.94 -22.72
C ALA A 49 35.06 -11.98 -22.80
N ASP A 50 33.82 -11.59 -22.50
CA ASP A 50 32.69 -12.50 -22.56
C ASP A 50 32.37 -12.90 -24.02
N VAL A 51 32.29 -14.21 -24.27
CA VAL A 51 31.88 -14.74 -25.57
C VAL A 51 30.41 -15.11 -25.52
N MET A 52 29.60 -14.42 -26.31
CA MET A 52 28.16 -14.63 -26.39
C MET A 52 27.66 -14.63 -27.82
N SER A 53 26.54 -15.31 -28.05
CA SER A 53 25.83 -15.19 -29.32
C SER A 53 25.16 -13.82 -29.45
N GLU A 54 24.91 -13.39 -30.68
CA GLU A 54 24.17 -12.16 -30.98
C GLU A 54 22.75 -12.16 -30.38
N GLU A 55 22.14 -13.33 -30.21
CA GLU A 55 20.82 -13.44 -29.58
C GLU A 55 20.90 -13.20 -28.08
N THR A 56 21.86 -13.81 -27.39
CA THR A 56 22.09 -13.59 -25.95
C THR A 56 22.44 -12.13 -25.67
N ALA A 57 23.33 -11.53 -26.47
CA ALA A 57 23.68 -10.12 -26.34
C ALA A 57 22.46 -9.19 -26.45
N ARG A 58 21.59 -9.44 -27.45
CA ARG A 58 20.34 -8.68 -27.61
C ARG A 58 19.38 -8.86 -26.44
N ALA A 59 19.24 -10.07 -25.91
CA ALA A 59 18.38 -10.34 -24.77
C ALA A 59 18.85 -9.60 -23.51
N ILE A 60 20.15 -9.64 -23.21
CA ILE A 60 20.75 -8.89 -22.09
C ILE A 60 20.54 -7.39 -22.26
N LEU A 61 20.77 -6.87 -23.47
CA LEU A 61 20.58 -5.45 -23.76
C LEU A 61 19.11 -5.03 -23.57
N ALA A 62 18.16 -5.85 -24.00
CA ALA A 62 16.73 -5.60 -23.80
C ALA A 62 16.35 -5.61 -22.31
N HIS A 63 16.84 -6.60 -21.56
CA HIS A 63 16.65 -6.68 -20.10
C HIS A 63 17.16 -5.42 -19.38
N ASN A 64 18.40 -5.03 -19.63
CA ASN A 64 19.01 -3.86 -18.99
C ASN A 64 18.30 -2.56 -19.36
N ARG A 65 17.84 -2.41 -20.61
CA ARG A 65 17.05 -1.25 -21.04
C ARG A 65 15.68 -1.18 -20.35
N ALA A 66 15.02 -2.33 -20.17
CA ALA A 66 13.77 -2.39 -19.42
C ALA A 66 13.99 -1.96 -17.96
N GLY A 67 15.02 -2.49 -17.30
CA GLY A 67 15.36 -2.09 -15.94
C GLY A 67 15.86 -0.64 -15.82
N ALA A 68 16.53 -0.08 -16.83
CA ALA A 68 16.85 1.35 -16.85
C ALA A 68 15.58 2.23 -16.86
N LYS A 69 14.53 1.80 -17.59
CA LYS A 69 13.24 2.50 -17.66
C LYS A 69 12.39 2.32 -16.40
N VAL A 70 12.32 1.11 -15.87
CA VAL A 70 11.41 0.75 -14.75
C VAL A 70 12.07 0.97 -13.39
N CYS A 71 13.33 0.60 -13.26
CA CYS A 71 14.08 0.55 -11.99
C CYS A 71 15.19 1.61 -11.89
N GLY A 72 15.40 2.43 -12.92
CA GLY A 72 16.40 3.50 -12.90
C GLY A 72 17.86 3.03 -12.96
N TRP A 73 18.10 1.78 -13.37
CA TRP A 73 19.44 1.20 -13.50
C TRP A 73 20.37 2.03 -14.38
N LYS A 74 21.67 2.01 -14.06
CA LYS A 74 22.70 2.77 -14.76
C LYS A 74 23.75 1.84 -15.39
N PRO A 75 24.28 2.20 -16.57
CA PRO A 75 25.47 1.56 -17.11
C PRO A 75 26.67 1.72 -16.17
N LEU A 76 27.63 0.79 -16.26
CA LEU A 76 28.96 1.01 -15.69
C LEU A 76 29.64 2.18 -16.42
N LYS A 77 30.49 2.91 -15.69
CA LYS A 77 31.32 3.98 -16.25
C LYS A 77 32.59 3.41 -16.87
#